data_AF-A0A3B1AAT2-F1
#
_entry.id   AF-A0A3B1AAT2-F1
#
_cell.length_a   1.000
_cell.length_b   1.000
_cell.length_c   1.000
_cell.angle_alpha   90.00
_cell.angle_beta   90.00
_cell.angle_gamma   90.00
#
_symmetry.space_group_name_H-M   'P 1'
#
loop_
_entity.id
_entity.type
_entity.pdbx_description
1 polymer ?
#
loop_
_entity_poly.entity_id
_entity_poly.type
_entity_poly.pdbx_seq_one_letter_code
_entity_poly.pdbx_strand_id
1 'polypeptide(L)' 'MKPSTFREISGNSSGYWALLGFLGLLIAAGLGAAWYMEHNGHWVTGMNNQIVWGMPHVFAVFLIVAASGALNV' A
#
# COMPACT_ATOMS: atom_id res chain seq x y z
N MET A 1 -6.67 -41.65 0.92
CA MET A 1 -7.16 -40.31 0.53
C MET A 1 -7.51 -39.57 1.81
N LYS A 2 -6.95 -38.37 2.05
CA LYS A 2 -7.31 -37.57 3.24
C LYS A 2 -8.66 -36.91 2.98
N PRO A 3 -9.67 -37.06 3.86
CA PRO A 3 -10.97 -36.45 3.63
C PRO A 3 -10.86 -34.92 3.71
N SER A 4 -11.42 -34.23 2.72
CA SER A 4 -11.55 -32.77 2.71
C SER A 4 -12.75 -32.36 3.57
N THR A 5 -12.48 -31.95 4.80
CA THR A 5 -13.48 -31.33 5.68
C THR A 5 -13.78 -29.91 5.23
N PHE A 6 -15.01 -29.66 4.79
CA PHE A 6 -15.54 -28.30 4.63
C PHE A 6 -15.74 -27.67 6.01
N ARG A 7 -15.17 -26.48 6.22
CA ARG A 7 -15.37 -25.66 7.42
C ARG A 7 -15.74 -24.24 7.02
N GLU A 8 -16.69 -23.67 7.75
CA GLU A 8 -17.10 -22.28 7.61
C GLU A 8 -16.11 -21.35 8.34
N ILE A 9 -15.87 -20.17 7.77
CA ILE A 9 -15.06 -19.13 8.42
C ILE A 9 -15.93 -18.49 9.50
N SER A 10 -15.53 -18.57 10.77
CA SER A 10 -16.35 -18.11 11.92
C SER A 10 -16.63 -16.61 11.99
N GLY A 11 -16.02 -15.79 11.13
CA GLY A 11 -16.30 -14.35 10.99
C GLY A 11 -15.88 -13.46 12.16
N ASN A 12 -15.51 -14.01 13.32
CA ASN A 12 -15.20 -13.27 14.55
C ASN A 12 -13.70 -13.27 14.90
N SER A 13 -12.83 -13.13 13.89
CA SER A 13 -11.39 -13.09 14.13
C SER A 13 -10.95 -11.71 14.60
N SER A 14 -10.47 -11.60 15.84
CA SER A 14 -9.86 -10.37 16.35
C SER A 14 -8.65 -9.95 15.51
N GLY A 15 -7.88 -10.92 14.99
CA GLY A 15 -6.75 -10.69 14.10
C GLY A 15 -7.15 -10.06 12.76
N TYR A 16 -8.33 -10.43 12.23
CA TYR A 16 -8.87 -9.79 11.02
C TYR A 16 -9.13 -8.30 11.24
N TRP A 17 -9.80 -7.95 12.34
CA TRP A 17 -10.09 -6.56 12.68
C TRP A 17 -8.82 -5.75 12.99
N ALA A 18 -7.83 -6.35 13.65
CA ALA A 18 -6.54 -5.72 13.88
C ALA A 18 -5.81 -5.42 12.56
N LEU A 19 -5.78 -6.38 11.63
CA LEU A 19 -5.18 -6.18 10.31
C LEU A 19 -5.93 -5.11 9.51
N LEU A 20 -7.27 -5.15 9.52
CA LEU A 20 -8.10 -4.16 8.82
C LEU A 20 -7.86 -2.76 9.36
N GLY A 21 -7.81 -2.59 10.69
CA GLY A 21 -7.49 -1.32 11.32
C GLY A 21 -6.09 -0.81 10.94
N PHE A 22 -5.10 -1.70 10.96
CA PHE A 22 -3.73 -1.36 10.55
C PHE A 22 -3.64 -0.91 9.08
N LEU A 23 -4.26 -1.66 8.16
CA LEU A 23 -4.31 -1.29 6.74
C LEU A 23 -5.06 0.04 6.53
N GLY A 24 -6.15 0.27 7.28
CA GLY A 24 -6.88 1.54 7.27
C GLY A 24 -6.00 2.72 7.70
N LEU A 25 -5.18 2.54 8.74
CA LEU A 25 -4.22 3.56 9.17
C LEU A 25 -3.17 3.86 8.09
N LEU A 26 -2.65 2.84 7.40
CA LEU A 26 -1.72 3.04 6.29
C LEU A 26 -2.34 3.84 5.15
N ILE A 27 -3.61 3.56 4.80
CA ILE A 27 -4.34 4.32 3.78
C ILE A 27 -4.51 5.77 4.22
N ALA A 28 -4.92 6.01 5.46
CA ALA A 28 -5.09 7.37 6.01
C ALA A 28 -3.77 8.16 5.99
N ALA A 29 -2.66 7.51 6.35
CA ALA A 29 -1.33 8.12 6.24
C ALA A 29 -0.96 8.47 4.79
N GLY A 30 -1.26 7.59 3.84
CA GLY A 30 -1.04 7.84 2.41
C GLY A 30 -1.85 9.03 1.88
N LEU A 31 -3.14 9.13 2.27
CA LEU A 31 -3.99 10.28 1.94
C LEU A 31 -3.47 11.57 2.55
N GLY A 32 -3.01 11.53 3.82
CA GLY A 32 -2.38 12.67 4.48
C GLY A 32 -1.12 13.13 3.76
N ALA A 33 -0.27 12.20 3.32
CA ALA A 33 0.92 12.51 2.55
C ALA A 33 0.59 13.13 1.18
N ALA A 34 -0.44 12.61 0.48
CA ALA A 34 -0.90 13.17 -0.78
C ALA A 34 -1.40 14.61 -0.61
N TRP A 35 -2.23 14.86 0.41
CA TRP A 35 -2.73 16.19 0.75
C TRP A 35 -1.59 17.15 1.12
N TYR A 36 -0.59 16.68 1.86
CA TYR A 36 0.58 17.49 2.22
C TYR A 36 1.44 17.86 1.01
N MET A 37 1.69 16.92 0.09
CA MET A 37 2.42 17.19 -1.15
C MET A 37 1.66 18.14 -2.08
N GLU A 38 0.33 18.06 -2.13
CA GLU A 38 -0.51 18.98 -2.90
C GLU A 38 -0.29 20.43 -2.48
N HIS A 39 -0.24 20.69 -1.17
CA HIS A 39 -0.14 22.06 -0.64
C HIS A 39 1.29 22.58 -0.55
N ASN A 40 2.27 21.70 -0.29
CA ASN A 40 3.66 22.10 -0.07
C ASN A 40 4.55 21.86 -1.29
N GLY A 41 4.06 21.13 -2.29
CA GLY A 41 4.82 20.73 -3.48
C GLY A 41 5.71 19.52 -3.27
N HIS A 42 6.16 18.91 -4.37
CA HIS A 42 6.89 17.63 -4.36
C HIS A 42 8.30 17.70 -3.75
N TRP A 43 8.88 18.89 -3.56
CA TRP A 43 10.22 19.05 -2.96
C TRP A 43 10.31 18.51 -1.53
N VAL A 44 9.18 18.46 -0.80
CA VAL A 44 9.09 17.87 0.55
C VAL A 44 9.48 16.39 0.60
N THR A 45 9.53 15.73 -0.57
CA THR A 45 9.97 14.34 -0.72
C THR A 45 11.47 14.19 -0.98
N GLY A 46 12.24 15.28 -0.84
CA GLY A 46 13.69 15.32 -1.12
C GLY A 46 14.02 15.60 -2.59
N MET A 47 13.02 15.93 -3.40
CA MET A 47 13.20 16.27 -4.82
C MET A 47 13.74 17.69 -4.97
N ASN A 48 14.66 17.88 -5.91
CA ASN A 48 15.24 19.18 -6.24
C ASN A 48 15.56 19.24 -7.75
N ASN A 49 16.19 20.33 -8.20
CA ASN A 49 16.48 20.51 -9.63
C ASN A 49 17.54 19.54 -10.19
N GLN A 50 18.31 18.85 -9.34
CA GLN A 50 19.24 17.80 -9.75
C GLN A 50 18.58 16.42 -9.72
N ILE A 51 17.64 16.21 -8.80
CA ILE A 51 16.91 14.97 -8.59
C ILE A 51 15.43 15.25 -8.82
N VAL A 52 15.06 15.28 -10.10
CA VAL A 52 13.70 15.60 -10.55
C VAL A 52 12.72 14.43 -10.42
N TRP A 53 13.21 13.20 -10.21
CA TRP A 53 12.42 11.99 -9.93
C TRP A 53 12.90 11.35 -8.62
N GLY A 54 12.29 11.77 -7.50
CA GLY A 54 12.63 11.26 -6.17
C GLY A 54 11.78 10.07 -5.73
N MET A 55 11.62 9.93 -4.41
CA MET A 55 10.90 8.81 -3.77
C MET A 55 9.50 8.51 -4.36
N PRO A 56 8.65 9.50 -4.69
CA PRO A 56 7.33 9.22 -5.27
C PRO A 56 7.40 8.44 -6.60
N HIS A 57 8.40 8.74 -7.43
CA HIS A 57 8.58 8.09 -8.73
C HIS A 57 9.10 6.65 -8.57
N VAL A 58 10.06 6.44 -7.67
CA VAL A 58 10.57 5.09 -7.36
C VAL A 58 9.45 4.20 -6.85
N PHE A 59 8.61 4.72 -5.94
CA PHE A 59 7.47 3.97 -5.42
C PHE A 59 6.43 3.66 -6.50
N ALA A 60 6.11 4.61 -7.38
CA ALA A 60 5.21 4.38 -8.49
C ALA A 60 5.70 3.25 -9.41
N VAL A 61 6.98 3.27 -9.81
CA VAL A 61 7.56 2.21 -10.65
C VAL A 61 7.55 0.86 -9.91
N PHE A 62 7.90 0.84 -8.63
CA PHE A 62 7.83 -0.37 -7.82
C PHE A 62 6.43 -0.98 -7.81
N LEU A 63 5.38 -0.18 -7.61
CA LEU A 63 4.00 -0.65 -7.61
C LEU A 63 3.57 -1.18 -8.99
N ILE A 64 3.96 -0.51 -10.08
CA ILE A 64 3.67 -0.97 -11.44
C ILE A 64 4.30 -2.34 -11.69
N VAL A 65 5.58 -2.51 -11.34
CA VAL A 65 6.30 -3.78 -11.51
C VAL A 65 5.72 -4.87 -10.60
N ALA A 66 5.40 -4.55 -9.35
CA ALA A 66 4.77 -5.49 -8.42
C ALA A 66 3.40 -5.97 -8.93
N ALA A 67 2.58 -5.06 -9.45
CA ALA A 67 1.28 -5.39 -10.04
C ALA A 67 1.45 -6.26 -11.31
N SER A 68 2.41 -5.93 -12.18
CA SER A 68 2.72 -6.75 -13.35
C SER A 68 3.19 -8.15 -12.95
N GLY A 69 4.01 -8.26 -11.91
CA GLY A 69 4.48 -9.55 -11.39
C GLY A 69 3.34 -10.40 -10.84
N ALA A 70 2.39 -9.79 -10.13
CA ALA A 70 1.22 -10.49 -9.61
C ALA A 70 0.28 -11.00 -10.72
N LEU A 71 0.18 -10.28 -11.85
CA LEU A 71 -0.65 -10.68 -12.99
C LEU A 71 0.02 -11.76 -13.87
N ASN A 72 1.35 -11.82 -13.89
CA ASN A 72 2.12 -12.75 -14.73
C ASN A 72 2.27 -14.16 -14.13
N VAL A 73 1.54 -14.47 -13.06
CA VAL A 73 1.49 -15.80 -12.42
C VAL A 73 0.32 -16.61 -12.97
#